data_AF-A0A528G4D8-F1
#
_entry.id   AF-A0A528G4D8-F1
#
_cell.length_a   1.000
_cell.length_b   1.000
_cell.length_c   1.000
_cell.angle_alpha   90.00
_cell.angle_beta   90.00
_cell.angle_gamma   90.00
#
_symmetry.space_group_name_H-M   'P 1'
#
loop_
_entity.id
_entity.type
_entity.pdbx_description
1 polymer ?
#
loop_
_entity_poly.entity_id
_entity_poly.type
_entity_poly.pdbx_seq_one_letter_code
_entity_poly.pdbx_strand_id
1 'polypeptide(L)'
;LEQGWFQRYFSPPTLEQRVIRYPARGGTCAKHTDGGFFTLLLQEELPTRSLQVWLRGRWMPVPSLPDSLVVNLGDMLQALCDDRFKSTPHQVAHNGLT
;
A
#
# COMPACT_ATOMS: atom_id res chain seq x y z
N LEU A 1 1.12 -0.74 -23.39
CA LEU A 1 2.42 -1.24 -22.92
C LEU A 1 2.58 -2.63 -23.49
N GLU A 2 3.69 -2.87 -24.18
CA GLU A 2 4.02 -4.20 -24.69
C GLU A 2 4.36 -5.14 -23.52
N GLN A 3 4.23 -6.44 -23.74
CA GLN A 3 4.66 -7.43 -22.75
C GLN A 3 6.16 -7.24 -22.46
N GLY A 4 6.52 -7.22 -21.17
CA GLY A 4 7.92 -7.05 -20.76
C GLY A 4 8.42 -5.60 -20.72
N TRP A 5 7.59 -4.61 -21.08
CA TRP A 5 8.01 -3.19 -21.12
C TRP A 5 8.71 -2.71 -19.84
N PHE A 6 8.27 -3.18 -18.67
CA PHE A 6 8.87 -2.80 -17.38
C PHE A 6 10.19 -3.50 -17.06
N GLN A 7 10.50 -4.64 -17.68
CA GLN A 7 11.62 -5.52 -17.27
C GLN A 7 12.97 -4.80 -17.21
N ARG A 8 13.19 -3.84 -18.12
CA ARG A 8 14.41 -3.02 -18.16
C ARG A 8 14.66 -2.17 -16.91
N TYR A 9 13.62 -1.89 -16.12
CA TYR A 9 13.71 -1.10 -14.89
C TYR A 9 13.93 -1.96 -13.64
N PHE A 10 13.94 -3.30 -13.77
CA PHE A 10 14.02 -4.25 -12.64
C PHE A 10 15.23 -5.19 -12.72
N SER A 11 16.39 -4.67 -13.16
CA SER A 11 17.62 -5.47 -13.30
C SER A 11 18.87 -4.74 -12.81
N PRO A 12 19.33 -5.00 -11.56
CA PRO A 12 18.63 -5.75 -10.52
C PRO A 12 17.44 -4.93 -9.95
N PRO A 13 16.41 -5.58 -9.40
CA PRO A 13 15.35 -4.87 -8.72
C PRO A 13 15.85 -4.30 -7.38
N THR A 14 15.34 -3.13 -7.00
CA THR A 14 15.49 -2.63 -5.63
C THR A 14 14.31 -3.11 -4.80
N LEU A 15 14.61 -3.76 -3.67
CA LEU A 15 13.62 -4.21 -2.70
C LEU A 15 13.84 -3.48 -1.38
N GLU A 16 12.79 -2.86 -0.85
CA GLU A 16 12.76 -2.33 0.51
C GLU A 16 11.71 -3.12 1.31
N GLN A 17 12.11 -3.63 2.48
CA GLN A 17 11.22 -4.32 3.40
C GLN A 17 11.11 -3.54 4.71
N ARG A 18 9.88 -3.34 5.17
CA ARG A 18 9.58 -2.73 6.46
C ARG A 18 8.74 -3.68 7.30
N VAL A 19 9.09 -3.82 8.57
CA VAL A 19 8.27 -4.54 9.56
C VAL A 19 7.78 -3.50 10.55
N ILE A 20 6.46 -3.28 10.59
CA ILE A 20 5.85 -2.19 11.34
C ILE A 20 4.88 -2.79 12.35
N ARG A 21 5.01 -2.37 13.61
CA ARG A 21 4.06 -2.68 14.68
C ARG A 21 3.52 -1.38 15.26
N TYR A 22 2.21 -1.19 15.16
CA TYR A 22 1.55 -0.09 15.86
C TYR A 22 1.32 -0.44 17.34
N PRO A 23 1.44 0.52 18.28
CA PRO A 23 1.12 0.28 19.68
C PRO A 23 -0.36 -0.06 19.88
N ALA A 24 -0.67 -0.97 20.82
CA ALA A 24 -2.04 -1.41 21.10
C ALA A 24 -2.99 -0.30 21.60
N ARG A 25 -2.45 0.84 22.05
CA ARG A 25 -3.22 2.01 22.48
C ARG A 25 -3.57 2.96 21.34
N GLY A 26 -3.15 2.65 20.12
CA GLY A 26 -3.38 3.48 18.95
C GLY A 26 -2.08 3.89 18.25
N GLY A 27 -2.25 4.38 17.02
CA GLY A 27 -1.16 4.86 16.18
C GLY A 27 -1.66 5.27 14.82
N THR A 28 -0.95 6.22 14.19
CA THR A 28 -1.35 6.76 12.90
C THR A 28 -0.18 6.83 11.93
N CYS A 29 -0.48 6.67 10.65
CA CYS A 29 0.39 7.10 9.57
C CYS A 29 -0.43 8.04 8.68
N ALA A 30 0.07 9.26 8.49
CA ALA A 30 -0.64 10.27 7.71
C ALA A 30 -0.85 9.81 6.25
N LYS A 31 -1.78 10.45 5.55
CA LYS A 31 -2.01 10.23 4.12
C LYS A 31 -0.69 10.34 3.35
N HIS A 32 -0.34 9.29 2.62
CA HIS A 32 0.83 9.27 1.74
C HIS A 32 0.61 8.29 0.56
N THR A 33 1.58 8.28 -0.34
CA THR A 33 1.77 7.26 -1.38
C THR A 33 3.15 6.62 -1.19
N ASP A 34 3.34 5.43 -1.75
CA ASP A 34 4.63 4.76 -1.72
C ASP A 34 5.48 5.17 -2.93
N GLY A 35 6.75 5.51 -2.70
CA GLY A 35 7.64 5.97 -3.76
C GLY A 35 8.08 4.88 -4.75
N GLY A 36 7.88 3.60 -4.44
CA GLY A 36 8.30 2.47 -5.27
C GLY A 36 7.38 2.19 -6.47
N PHE A 37 7.50 0.99 -7.04
CA PHE A 37 6.65 0.55 -8.16
C PHE A 37 5.33 -0.06 -7.69
N PHE A 38 5.38 -0.98 -6.74
CA PHE A 38 4.24 -1.43 -5.94
C PHE A 38 4.73 -1.90 -4.57
N THR A 39 3.81 -1.97 -3.61
CA THR A 39 4.03 -2.54 -2.29
C THR A 39 3.18 -3.79 -2.13
N LEU A 40 3.79 -4.90 -1.71
CA LEU A 40 3.08 -6.07 -1.20
C LEU A 40 3.02 -5.98 0.31
N LEU A 41 1.82 -5.90 0.86
CA LEU A 41 1.60 -5.73 2.29
C LEU A 41 0.85 -6.94 2.85
N LEU A 42 1.54 -7.66 3.73
CA LEU A 42 0.93 -8.63 4.61
C LEU A 42 0.40 -7.90 5.85
N GLN A 43 -0.86 -8.16 6.22
CA GLN A 43 -1.49 -7.62 7.41
C GLN A 43 -1.72 -8.73 8.42
N GLU A 44 -1.63 -8.40 9.71
CA GLU A 44 -2.15 -9.26 10.76
C GLU A 44 -3.69 -9.34 10.64
N GLU A 45 -4.26 -10.52 10.88
CA GLU A 45 -5.69 -10.71 10.95
C GLU A 45 -6.22 -10.14 12.27
N LEU A 46 -6.71 -8.91 12.21
CA LEU A 46 -7.30 -8.21 13.35
C LEU A 46 -8.75 -7.83 13.04
N PRO A 47 -9.63 -7.77 14.07
CA PRO A 47 -11.00 -7.27 13.90
C PRO A 47 -11.04 -5.82 13.37
N THR A 48 -10.00 -5.04 13.66
CA THR A 48 -9.91 -3.62 13.30
C THR A 48 -9.29 -3.42 11.91
N ARG A 49 -9.94 -2.59 11.09
CA ARG A 49 -9.47 -2.22 9.74
C ARG A 49 -8.74 -0.88 9.78
N SER A 50 -7.50 -0.91 10.26
CA SER A 50 -6.71 0.31 10.51
C SER A 50 -6.12 0.90 9.22
N LEU A 51 -5.82 0.07 8.21
CA LEU A 51 -5.38 0.53 6.90
C LEU A 51 -6.57 1.08 6.10
N GLN A 52 -6.40 2.27 5.52
CA GLN A 52 -7.40 2.92 4.69
C GLN A 52 -6.78 3.41 3.40
N VAL A 53 -7.51 3.26 2.29
CA VAL A 53 -7.14 3.78 0.97
C VAL A 53 -8.09 4.88 0.53
N TRP A 54 -7.59 5.91 -0.14
CA TRP A 54 -8.41 6.97 -0.70
C TRP A 54 -8.91 6.55 -2.07
N LEU A 55 -10.21 6.22 -2.17
CA LEU A 55 -10.82 5.75 -3.41
C LEU A 55 -12.17 6.44 -3.61
N ARG A 56 -12.40 6.96 -4.83
CA ARG A 56 -13.66 7.64 -5.21
C ARG A 56 -14.06 8.77 -4.25
N GLY A 57 -13.07 9.58 -3.84
CA GLY A 57 -13.31 10.76 -3.01
C GLY A 57 -13.59 10.47 -1.53
N ARG A 58 -13.30 9.26 -1.04
CA ARG A 58 -13.47 8.89 0.37
C ARG A 58 -12.41 7.90 0.85
N TRP A 59 -12.22 7.84 2.17
CA TRP A 59 -11.45 6.78 2.81
C TRP A 59 -12.24 5.47 2.82
N MET A 60 -11.61 4.41 2.33
CA MET A 60 -12.16 3.07 2.33
C MET A 60 -11.27 2.16 3.20
N PRO A 61 -11.83 1.51 4.24
CA PRO A 61 -11.07 0.58 5.06
C PRO A 61 -10.70 -0.66 4.25
N VAL A 62 -9.45 -1.08 4.35
CA VAL A 62 -8.96 -2.30 3.72
C VAL A 62 -9.20 -3.47 4.69
N PRO A 63 -9.91 -4.54 4.27
CA PRO A 63 -10.09 -5.70 5.14
C PRO A 63 -8.75 -6.44 5.31
N SER A 64 -8.50 -6.93 6.54
CA SER A 64 -7.53 -8.00 6.76
C SER A 64 -8.23 -9.32 6.41
N LEU A 65 -7.85 -9.93 5.30
CA LEU A 65 -8.38 -11.23 4.88
C LEU A 65 -7.31 -12.32 5.10
N PRO A 66 -7.68 -13.52 5.56
CA PRO A 66 -6.75 -14.64 5.64
C PRO A 66 -6.19 -14.97 4.26
N ASP A 67 -4.95 -15.44 4.22
CA ASP A 67 -4.23 -15.86 3.01
C ASP A 67 -4.21 -14.80 1.89
N SER A 68 -4.16 -13.52 2.26
CA SER A 68 -4.19 -12.40 1.32
C SER A 68 -3.04 -11.42 1.51
N LEU A 69 -2.69 -10.74 0.42
CA LEU A 69 -1.79 -9.59 0.41
C LEU A 69 -2.55 -8.39 -0.16
N VAL A 70 -2.32 -7.23 0.43
CA VAL A 70 -2.71 -5.95 -0.16
C VAL A 70 -1.64 -5.53 -1.14
N VAL A 71 -2.04 -5.06 -2.32
CA VAL A 71 -1.14 -4.50 -3.32
C VAL A 71 -1.45 -3.01 -3.48
N ASN A 72 -0.55 -2.15 -2.99
CA ASN A 72 -0.62 -0.72 -3.28
C ASN A 72 0.25 -0.42 -4.51
N LEU A 73 -0.26 0.41 -5.42
CA LEU A 73 0.53 0.92 -6.54
C LEU A 73 1.33 2.12 -6.07
N GLY A 74 2.57 2.23 -6.54
CA GLY A 74 3.48 3.30 -6.14
C GLY A 74 3.72 4.35 -7.24
N ASP A 75 4.43 5.40 -6.84
CA ASP A 75 4.68 6.59 -7.65
C ASP A 75 5.51 6.27 -8.90
N MET A 76 6.44 5.31 -8.84
CA MET A 76 7.21 4.90 -10.02
C MET A 76 6.33 4.26 -11.09
N LEU A 77 5.37 3.41 -10.71
CA LEU A 77 4.47 2.82 -11.69
C LEU A 77 3.63 3.90 -12.35
N GLN A 78 3.08 4.83 -11.55
CA GLN A 78 2.29 5.95 -12.07
C GLN A 78 3.09 6.78 -13.08
N ALA A 79 4.34 7.14 -12.76
CA ALA A 79 5.21 7.90 -13.66
C ALA A 79 5.58 7.11 -14.92
N LEU A 80 5.94 5.83 -14.79
CA LEU A 80 6.37 5.00 -15.92
C LEU A 80 5.25 4.64 -16.90
N CYS A 81 3.99 4.69 -16.46
CA CYS A 81 2.84 4.34 -17.28
C CYS A 81 2.04 5.55 -17.79
N ASP A 82 2.60 6.76 -17.66
CA ASP A 82 1.94 8.02 -18.00
C ASP A 82 0.54 8.11 -17.38
N ASP A 83 0.47 7.95 -16.05
CA ASP A 83 -0.76 8.09 -15.27
C ASP A 83 -1.87 7.08 -15.56
N ARG A 84 -1.63 6.07 -16.42
CA ARG A 84 -2.59 4.98 -16.71
C ARG A 84 -2.96 4.19 -15.46
N PHE A 85 -2.00 4.01 -14.56
CA PHE A 85 -2.18 3.47 -13.21
C PHE A 85 -1.86 4.58 -12.21
N LYS A 86 -2.67 4.70 -11.16
CA LYS A 86 -2.50 5.75 -10.16
C LYS A 86 -1.93 5.14 -8.88
N SER A 87 -0.95 5.82 -8.31
CA SER A 87 -0.40 5.53 -7.00
C SER A 87 -1.51 5.58 -5.96
N THR A 88 -1.55 4.60 -5.06
CA THR A 88 -2.67 4.40 -4.13
C THR A 88 -2.47 5.27 -2.89
N PRO A 89 -3.20 6.39 -2.70
CA PRO A 89 -3.05 7.17 -1.48
C PRO A 89 -3.65 6.38 -0.33
N HIS A 90 -2.89 6.22 0.75
CA HIS A 90 -3.29 5.41 1.88
C HIS A 90 -2.84 6.04 3.20
N GLN A 91 -3.45 5.60 4.29
CA GLN A 91 -3.16 6.03 5.65
C GLN A 91 -3.40 4.89 6.63
N VAL A 92 -2.87 5.04 7.84
CA VAL A 92 -3.22 4.16 8.97
C VAL A 92 -3.88 4.99 10.05
N ALA A 93 -5.05 4.51 10.50
CA ALA A 93 -5.76 5.04 11.65
C ALA A 93 -6.10 3.89 12.61
N HIS A 94 -5.20 3.61 13.55
CA HIS A 94 -5.40 2.62 14.61
C HIS A 94 -5.84 3.36 15.89
N ASN A 95 -7.09 3.15 16.31
CA ASN A 95 -7.68 3.88 17.44
C ASN A 95 -7.58 3.14 18.79
N GLY A 96 -6.65 2.18 18.91
CA GLY A 96 -6.50 1.35 20.11
C GLY A 96 -7.57 0.25 20.21
N LEU A 97 -7.63 -0.42 21.36
CA LEU A 97 -8.54 -1.55 21.60
C LEU A 97 -10.02 -1.17 21.39
N THR A 98 -10.60 -1.65 20.30
CA THR A 98 -11.98 -2.13 20.22
C THR A 98 -11.94 -3.64 20.05
#